data_AF-A0AAU1YMQ3-F1
#
_entry.id   AF-A0AAU1YMQ3-F1
#
_cell.length_a   1.000
_cell.length_b   1.000
_cell.length_c   1.000
_cell.angle_alpha   90.00
_cell.angle_beta   90.00
_cell.angle_gamma   90.00
#
_symmetry.space_group_name_H-M   'P 1'
#
loop_
_entity.id
_entity.type
_entity.pdbx_description
1 polymer ?
#
loop_
_entity_poly.entity_id
_entity_poly.type
_entity_poly.pdbx_seq_one_letter_code
_entity_poly.pdbx_strand_id
1 'polypeptide(L)'
;MIVLDHTAVLALCRGHRLPSAIAVVEVDDPSRRAHVPALCLVAAGMELAGTAAHVGALPGLEFLPLDFAGAAAAGAVEGQVLTATPEAYDGTGVWAVDIGKA
;
A
#
# COMPACT_ATOMS: atom_id res chain seq x y z
N MET A 1 4.14 -4.97 9.86
CA MET A 1 3.14 -5.15 8.80
C MET A 1 3.03 -3.84 8.03
N ILE A 2 3.26 -3.87 6.72
CA ILE A 2 3.15 -2.70 5.84
C ILE A 2 1.96 -2.95 4.90
N VAL A 3 1.06 -1.97 4.76
CA VAL A 3 -0.09 -2.04 3.84
C VAL A 3 0.06 -0.90 2.83
N LEU A 4 -0.02 -1.23 1.54
CA LEU A 4 0.04 -0.26 0.45
C LEU A 4 -1.38 0.08 0.01
N ASP A 5 -1.75 1.35 0.13
CA ASP A 5 -2.96 1.87 -0.48
C ASP A 5 -2.81 2.06 -2.01
N HIS A 6 -3.86 2.50 -2.68
CA HIS A 6 -3.84 2.69 -4.14
C HIS A 6 -2.82 3.73 -4.60
N THR A 7 -2.53 4.77 -3.80
CA THR A 7 -1.54 5.81 -4.14
C THR A 7 -0.12 5.30 -4.01
N ALA A 8 0.16 4.49 -2.99
CA ALA A 8 1.43 3.81 -2.79
C ALA A 8 1.70 2.78 -3.90
N VAL A 9 0.67 2.06 -4.34
CA VAL A 9 0.74 1.16 -5.51
C VAL A 9 1.05 1.94 -6.79
N LEU A 10 0.42 3.10 -7.02
CA LEU A 10 0.73 3.94 -8.18
C LEU A 10 2.15 4.51 -8.12
N ALA A 11 2.60 4.93 -6.95
CA ALA A 11 3.98 5.39 -6.73
C ALA A 11 5.00 4.28 -7.02
N LEU A 12 4.70 3.04 -6.60
CA LEU A 12 5.49 1.85 -6.92
C LEU A 12 5.57 1.63 -8.44
N CYS A 13 4.43 1.61 -9.14
CA CYS A 13 4.40 1.48 -10.60
C CYS A 13 5.17 2.58 -11.34
N ARG A 14 5.26 3.78 -10.75
CA ARG A 14 6.03 4.91 -11.29
C ARG A 14 7.52 4.87 -10.92
N GLY A 15 7.96 3.84 -10.19
CA GLY A 15 9.36 3.62 -9.83
C GLY A 15 9.84 4.49 -8.65
N HIS A 16 8.94 4.95 -7.79
CA HIS A 16 9.34 5.72 -6.60
C HIS A 16 10.22 4.86 -5.69
N ARG A 17 11.37 5.41 -5.27
CA ARG A 17 12.39 4.65 -4.52
C ARG A 17 11.87 3.96 -3.27
N LEU A 18 11.04 4.63 -2.48
CA LEU A 18 10.58 4.09 -1.20
C LEU A 18 9.65 2.87 -1.36
N PRO A 19 8.52 2.94 -2.09
CA PRO A 19 7.69 1.76 -2.37
C PRO A 19 8.48 0.65 -3.07
N SER A 20 9.36 0.99 -4.00
CA SER A 20 10.21 0.02 -4.71
C SER A 20 11.17 -0.69 -3.76
N ALA A 21 11.76 0.01 -2.79
CA ALA A 21 12.61 -0.61 -1.79
C ALA A 21 11.83 -1.64 -0.96
N ILE A 22 10.59 -1.31 -0.56
CA ILE A 22 9.70 -2.19 0.20
C ILE A 22 9.32 -3.45 -0.61
N ALA A 23 8.99 -3.29 -1.89
CA ALA A 23 8.54 -4.39 -2.76
C ALA A 23 9.67 -5.37 -3.17
N VAL A 24 10.93 -5.02 -2.87
CA VAL A 24 12.13 -5.83 -3.16
C VAL A 24 12.69 -6.50 -1.88
N VAL A 25 12.15 -6.23 -0.68
CA VAL A 25 12.63 -6.81 0.59
C VAL A 25 12.36 -8.32 0.70
N GLU A 26 13.32 -9.01 1.35
CA GLU A 26 13.49 -10.46 1.59
C GLU A 26 12.30 -11.36 1.23
N VAL A 27 12.48 -12.05 0.10
CA VAL A 27 11.66 -13.15 -0.41
C VAL A 27 11.50 -14.29 0.61
N ASP A 28 12.45 -14.43 1.54
CA ASP A 28 12.60 -15.58 2.45
C ASP A 28 11.72 -15.51 3.72
N ASP A 29 11.19 -14.35 4.09
CA ASP A 29 10.28 -14.21 5.24
C ASP A 29 8.92 -13.63 4.80
N PRO A 30 7.88 -14.49 4.66
CA PRO A 30 6.54 -14.05 4.30
C PRO A 30 5.97 -12.96 5.21
N SER A 31 6.38 -12.93 6.50
CA SER A 31 5.90 -11.93 7.46
C SER A 31 6.41 -10.51 7.19
N ARG A 32 7.40 -10.37 6.30
CA ARG A 32 8.00 -9.09 5.88
C ARG A 32 7.43 -8.52 4.58
N ARG A 33 6.55 -9.25 3.90
CA ARG A 33 5.93 -8.78 2.64
C ARG A 33 5.01 -7.59 2.91
N ALA A 34 4.94 -6.68 1.95
CA ALA A 34 3.96 -5.61 1.99
C ALA A 34 2.63 -6.10 1.42
N HIS A 35 1.54 -5.75 2.09
CA HIS A 35 0.21 -6.20 1.73
C HIS A 35 -0.48 -5.17 0.83
N VAL A 36 -1.11 -5.64 -0.24
CA VAL A 36 -1.94 -4.83 -1.13
C VAL A 36 -3.38 -5.34 -1.02
N PRO A 37 -4.30 -4.60 -0.38
CA PRO A 37 -5.70 -4.94 -0.39
C PRO A 37 -6.23 -4.97 -1.83
N ALA A 38 -7.04 -5.98 -2.19
CA ALA A 38 -7.59 -6.12 -3.53
C ALA A 38 -8.35 -4.86 -3.98
N LEU A 39 -9.02 -4.16 -3.05
CA LEU A 39 -9.68 -2.88 -3.34
C LEU A 39 -8.69 -1.80 -3.81
N CYS A 40 -7.53 -1.70 -3.16
CA CYS A 40 -6.48 -0.74 -3.52
C CYS A 40 -5.85 -1.07 -4.87
N LEU A 41 -5.68 -2.36 -5.17
CA LEU A 41 -5.22 -2.83 -6.47
C LEU A 41 -6.19 -2.45 -7.59
N VAL A 42 -7.50 -2.64 -7.37
CA VAL A 42 -8.54 -2.25 -8.32
C VAL A 42 -8.53 -0.74 -8.54
N ALA A 43 -8.50 0.07 -7.47
CA ALA A 43 -8.46 1.52 -7.57
C ALA A 43 -7.24 2.02 -8.36
N ALA A 44 -6.04 1.50 -8.07
CA ALA A 44 -4.84 1.84 -8.82
C ALA A 44 -4.92 1.40 -10.30
N GLY A 45 -5.53 0.24 -10.58
CA GLY A 45 -5.76 -0.25 -11.95
C GLY A 45 -6.74 0.61 -12.76
N MET A 46 -7.66 1.30 -12.10
CA MET A 46 -8.55 2.29 -12.75
C MET A 46 -7.79 3.55 -13.17
N GLU A 47 -6.73 3.92 -12.45
CA GLU A 47 -5.90 5.09 -12.77
C GLU A 47 -4.74 4.79 -13.72
N LEU A 48 -4.14 3.60 -13.60
CA LEU A 48 -2.99 3.20 -14.41
C LEU A 48 -3.18 1.78 -14.95
N ALA A 49 -3.42 1.70 -16.26
CA ALA A 49 -3.54 0.43 -16.97
C ALA A 49 -2.25 -0.40 -16.82
N GLY A 50 -2.41 -1.71 -16.63
CA GLY A 50 -1.29 -2.64 -16.43
C GLY A 50 -0.74 -2.69 -15.00
N THR A 51 -1.29 -1.92 -14.06
CA THR A 51 -0.88 -1.94 -12.64
C THR A 51 -0.83 -3.35 -12.08
N ALA A 52 -1.90 -4.14 -12.22
CA ALA A 52 -1.96 -5.49 -11.67
C ALA A 52 -0.88 -6.43 -12.24
N ALA A 53 -0.59 -6.33 -13.54
CA ALA A 53 0.47 -7.11 -14.16
C ALA A 53 1.85 -6.67 -13.66
N HIS A 54 2.06 -5.37 -13.48
CA HIS A 54 3.31 -4.82 -12.97
C HIS A 54 3.58 -5.25 -11.52
N VAL A 55 2.64 -4.99 -10.59
CA VAL A 55 2.86 -5.31 -9.17
C VAL A 55 2.76 -6.80 -8.87
N GLY A 56 1.99 -7.56 -9.65
CA GLY A 56 1.91 -9.02 -9.51
C GLY A 56 3.23 -9.74 -9.83
N ALA A 57 4.15 -9.08 -10.53
CA ALA A 57 5.49 -9.60 -10.80
C ALA A 57 6.49 -9.35 -9.65
N LEU A 58 6.11 -8.59 -8.61
CA LEU A 58 7.00 -8.20 -7.52
C LEU A 58 6.88 -9.20 -6.35
N PRO A 59 7.97 -9.88 -5.96
CA PRO A 59 7.90 -10.99 -4.99
C PRO A 59 7.72 -10.53 -3.53
N GLY A 60 8.00 -9.26 -3.23
CA GLY A 60 7.82 -8.68 -1.89
C GLY A 60 6.39 -8.26 -1.58
N LEU A 61 5.42 -8.56 -2.46
CA LEU A 61 4.02 -8.20 -2.29
C LEU A 61 3.14 -9.41 -2.00
N GLU A 62 2.18 -9.20 -1.11
CA GLU A 62 1.08 -10.13 -0.86
C GLU A 62 -0.26 -9.44 -1.11
N PHE A 63 -1.15 -10.09 -1.85
CA PHE A 63 -2.44 -9.52 -2.21
C PHE A 63 -3.53 -10.05 -1.29
N LEU A 64 -4.18 -9.14 -0.55
CA LEU A 64 -5.21 -9.52 0.40
C LEU A 64 -6.59 -9.52 -0.28
N PRO A 65 -7.30 -10.65 -0.30
CA PRO A 65 -8.64 -10.72 -0.89
C PRO A 65 -9.61 -9.85 -0.09
N LEU A 66 -10.58 -9.24 -0.79
CA LEU A 66 -11.66 -8.49 -0.17
C LEU A 66 -12.86 -9.41 0.03
N ASP A 67 -13.12 -9.78 1.29
CA ASP A 67 -14.35 -10.46 1.68
C ASP A 67 -15.43 -9.46 2.13
N PHE A 68 -16.61 -9.98 2.49
CA PHE A 68 -17.72 -9.14 2.92
C PHE A 68 -17.40 -8.31 4.17
N ALA A 69 -16.71 -8.90 5.16
CA ALA A 69 -16.36 -8.20 6.40
C ALA A 69 -15.38 -7.06 6.14
N GLY A 70 -14.36 -7.30 5.32
CA GLY A 70 -13.41 -6.28 4.88
C GLY A 70 -14.07 -5.17 4.07
N ALA A 71 -15.00 -5.51 3.17
CA ALA A 71 -15.75 -4.52 2.40
C ALA A 71 -16.65 -3.65 3.29
N ALA A 72 -17.38 -4.27 4.23
CA ALA A 72 -18.23 -3.55 5.18
C ALA A 72 -17.41 -2.63 6.10
N ALA A 73 -16.25 -3.10 6.58
CA ALA A 73 -15.35 -2.30 7.40
C ALA A 73 -14.78 -1.10 6.62
N ALA A 74 -14.34 -1.31 5.37
CA ALA A 74 -13.79 -0.24 4.54
C ALA A 74 -14.81 0.89 4.29
N GLY A 75 -16.10 0.54 4.14
CA GLY A 75 -17.18 1.52 3.98
C GLY A 75 -17.64 2.19 5.28
N ALA A 76 -17.26 1.64 6.45
CA ALA A 76 -17.65 2.17 7.76
C ALA A 76 -16.65 3.19 8.33
N VAL A 77 -15.44 3.30 7.75
CA VAL A 77 -14.45 4.30 8.18
C VAL A 77 -14.78 5.66 7.55
N GLU A 78 -15.65 6.43 8.20
CA GLU A 78 -15.69 7.88 8.01
C GLU A 78 -14.60 8.52 8.89
N GLY A 79 -13.55 9.07 8.26
CA GLY A 79 -12.74 10.11 8.92
C GLY A 79 -11.40 9.73 9.55
N GLN A 80 -10.89 8.50 9.44
CA GLN A 80 -9.51 8.18 9.86
C GLN A 80 -8.70 7.51 8.75
N VAL A 81 -8.24 8.32 7.81
CA VAL A 81 -7.17 7.95 6.88
C VAL A 81 -5.87 8.49 7.44
N LEU A 82 -4.97 7.59 7.86
CA LEU A 82 -3.60 7.96 8.24
C LEU A 82 -2.81 8.17 6.94
N THR A 83 -2.79 9.40 6.42
CA THR A 83 -1.96 9.75 5.26
C THR A 83 -0.55 10.08 5.74
N ALA A 84 0.43 9.24 5.42
CA ALA A 84 1.84 9.61 5.53
C ALA A 84 2.25 10.31 4.24
N THR A 85 2.67 11.58 4.30
CA THR A 85 3.32 12.24 3.17
C THR A 85 4.71 11.62 2.98
N PRO A 86 5.08 11.16 1.78
CA PRO A 86 6.39 10.54 1.54
C PRO A 86 7.56 11.47 1.86
N GLU A 87 7.36 12.79 1.79
CA GLU A 87 8.38 13.79 2.09
C GLU A 87 8.71 13.90 3.60
N ALA A 88 7.85 13.38 4.48
CA ALA A 88 8.02 13.44 5.93
C ALA A 88 8.91 12.32 6.50
N TYR A 89 9.41 11.40 5.66
CA TYR A 89 10.34 10.37 6.08
C TYR A 89 11.77 10.90 6.10
N ASP A 90 12.29 11.19 7.30
CA ASP A 90 13.63 11.76 7.52
C ASP A 90 14.75 10.69 7.61
N GLY A 91 14.42 9.41 7.40
CA GLY A 91 15.39 8.32 7.47
C GLY A 91 15.69 7.81 8.88
N THR A 92 15.02 8.31 9.92
CA THR A 92 15.22 7.87 11.31
C THR A 92 14.42 6.62 11.69
N GLY A 93 13.55 6.14 10.80
CA GLY A 93 12.64 5.03 11.06
C GLY A 93 11.38 5.41 11.87
N VAL A 94 11.17 6.70 12.13
CA VAL A 94 9.98 7.24 12.82
C VAL A 94 9.13 8.01 11.81
N TRP A 95 7.81 7.79 11.86
CA TRP A 95 6.85 8.45 10.97
C TRP A 95 6.06 9.50 11.75
N ALA A 96 6.07 10.75 11.28
CA ALA A 96 5.08 11.74 11.70
C ALA A 96 3.80 11.48 10.91
N VAL A 97 2.74 11.06 11.60
CA VAL A 97 1.43 10.80 11.02
C VAL A 97 0.48 11.90 11.48
N ASP A 98 -0.10 12.63 10.53
CA ASP A 98 -1.19 13.55 10.84
C ASP A 98 -2.45 12.72 11.08
N ILE A 99 -2.87 12.65 12.34
CA ILE A 99 -4.17 12.10 12.71
C ILE A 99 -5.13 13.26 12.59
N GLY A 100 -5.82 13.35 11.44
CA GLY A 100 -6.82 14.38 11.18
C GLY A 100 -7.70 14.62 12.41
N LYS A 101 -7.93 15.88 12.77
CA LYS A 101 -8.66 16.24 13.99
C LYS A 101 -10.06 15.61 13.97
N ALA A 102 -10.41 14.98 15.09
CA ALA A 102 -11.76 14.52 15.42
C ALA A 102 -12.77 15.67 15.48
#